data_AF-A0A258C0H3-F1
#
_entry.id   AF-A0A258C0H3-F1
#
_cell.length_a   1.000
_cell.length_b   1.000
_cell.length_c   1.000
_cell.angle_alpha   90.00
_cell.angle_beta   90.00
_cell.angle_gamma   90.00
#
_symmetry.space_group_name_H-M   'P 1'
#
loop_
_entity.id
_entity.type
_entity.pdbx_description
1 polymer ?
#
loop_
_entity_poly.entity_id
_entity_poly.type
_entity_poly.pdbx_seq_one_letter_code
_entity_poly.pdbx_strand_id
1 'polypeptide(L)'
;MKAGGRGAPGQKPEHPPSLYEKRNQIYPKLAHGKFRSFKWLVMAVTLGIYYLVPWIRWPRGEGIPDQAVLADFEGEKFYFFFLEIWPQE
;
A
#
# COMPACT_ATOMS: atom_id res chain seq x y z
N MET A 1 -5.84 -59.26 66.43
CA MET A 1 -4.55 -58.92 65.81
C MET A 1 -4.63 -59.17 64.30
N LYS A 2 -4.60 -58.12 63.47
CA LYS A 2 -4.07 -58.19 62.09
C LYS A 2 -3.62 -56.78 61.69
N ALA A 3 -2.34 -56.67 61.39
CA ALA A 3 -1.63 -55.45 61.05
C ALA A 3 -1.55 -55.24 59.53
N GLY A 4 -1.29 -53.98 59.14
CA GLY A 4 -0.68 -53.62 57.85
C GLY A 4 -1.68 -53.31 56.73
N GLY A 5 -1.64 -52.18 56.03
CA GLY A 5 -0.63 -51.14 55.99
C GLY A 5 -1.19 -49.84 55.39
N ARG A 6 -0.58 -48.73 55.80
CA ARG A 6 -0.83 -47.36 55.34
C ARG A 6 -0.42 -47.23 53.87
N GLY A 7 -1.37 -46.91 52.99
CA GLY A 7 -1.07 -46.37 51.67
C GLY A 7 -0.70 -44.89 51.80
N ALA A 8 0.52 -44.52 51.42
CA ALA A 8 0.96 -43.13 51.39
C ALA A 8 0.19 -42.34 50.32
N PRO A 9 -0.20 -41.08 50.58
CA PRO A 9 -0.84 -40.25 49.57
C PRO A 9 0.17 -39.96 48.44
N GLY A 10 -0.27 -40.21 47.20
CA GLY A 10 0.54 -40.01 46.01
C GLY A 10 1.03 -38.57 45.89
N GLN A 11 2.35 -38.41 45.95
CA GLN A 11 3.02 -37.15 45.67
C GLN A 11 2.92 -36.89 44.16
N LYS A 12 2.26 -35.78 43.78
CA LYS A 12 2.27 -35.28 42.41
C LYS A 12 3.62 -34.58 42.20
N PRO A 13 4.37 -34.84 41.12
CA PRO A 13 5.63 -34.14 40.88
C PRO A 13 5.34 -32.65 40.69
N GLU A 14 5.93 -31.81 41.53
CA GLU A 14 5.90 -30.36 41.36
C GLU A 14 6.82 -30.00 40.19
N HIS A 15 6.23 -29.63 39.06
CA HIS A 15 6.98 -29.05 37.96
C HIS A 15 7.38 -27.62 38.32
N PRO A 16 8.64 -27.20 38.10
CA PRO A 16 9.05 -25.82 38.33
C PRO A 16 8.16 -24.87 37.50
N PRO A 17 7.78 -23.71 38.05
CA PRO A 17 6.91 -22.77 37.36
C PRO A 17 7.53 -22.39 36.02
N SER A 18 6.77 -22.56 34.93
CA SER A 18 7.27 -22.28 33.59
C SER A 18 7.62 -20.79 33.47
N LEU A 19 8.88 -20.50 33.13
CA LEU A 19 9.38 -19.13 32.91
C LEU A 19 8.97 -18.54 31.55
N TYR A 20 8.22 -19.31 30.74
CA TYR A 20 7.82 -18.92 29.40
C TYR A 20 6.38 -18.40 29.41
N GLU A 21 6.21 -17.12 29.09
CA GLU A 21 4.89 -16.54 28.89
C GLU A 21 4.35 -16.95 27.52
N LYS A 22 3.10 -17.41 27.48
CA LYS A 22 2.47 -17.88 26.26
C LYS A 22 2.25 -16.68 25.33
N ARG A 23 2.74 -16.73 24.10
CA ARG A 23 2.62 -15.64 23.12
C ARG A 23 1.16 -15.21 22.98
N ASN A 24 0.88 -13.93 23.25
CA ASN A 24 -0.42 -13.34 22.97
C ASN A 24 -0.69 -13.34 21.46
N GLN A 25 -1.82 -13.89 21.06
CA GLN A 25 -2.24 -13.92 19.66
C GLN A 25 -2.54 -12.50 19.19
N ILE A 26 -1.69 -11.94 18.32
CA ILE A 26 -1.93 -10.62 17.72
C ILE A 26 -2.90 -10.79 16.57
N TYR A 27 -4.08 -10.17 16.67
CA TYR A 27 -5.07 -10.14 15.60
C TYR A 27 -4.91 -8.87 14.76
N PRO A 28 -5.03 -8.95 13.43
CA PRO A 28 -4.97 -7.78 12.57
C PRO A 28 -6.14 -6.84 12.88
N LYS A 29 -5.84 -5.56 13.14
CA LYS A 29 -6.86 -4.53 13.31
C LYS A 29 -7.29 -4.04 11.93
N LEU A 30 -8.62 -3.93 11.73
CA LEU A 30 -9.18 -3.27 10.56
C LEU A 30 -8.66 -1.84 10.53
N ALA A 31 -7.94 -1.51 9.46
CA ALA A 31 -7.41 -0.18 9.32
C ALA A 31 -8.47 0.68 8.61
N HIS A 32 -9.09 1.56 9.36
CA HIS A 32 -10.12 2.51 8.90
C HIS A 32 -9.76 3.91 9.39
N GLY A 33 -10.14 4.94 8.64
CA GLY A 33 -9.93 6.33 9.03
C GLY A 33 -9.50 7.25 7.89
N LYS A 34 -9.41 8.54 8.21
CA LYS A 34 -9.18 9.64 7.25
C LYS A 34 -7.93 9.42 6.38
N PHE A 35 -6.83 8.97 6.97
CA PHE A 35 -5.56 8.75 6.25
C PHE A 35 -5.67 7.67 5.17
N ARG A 36 -6.43 6.59 5.42
CA ARG A 36 -6.66 5.54 4.41
C ARG A 36 -7.41 6.13 3.21
N SER A 37 -8.52 6.82 3.46
CA SER A 37 -9.32 7.43 2.40
C SER A 37 -8.50 8.46 1.61
N PHE A 38 -7.69 9.27 2.30
CA PHE A 38 -6.78 10.21 1.65
C PHE A 38 -5.75 9.50 0.76
N LYS A 39 -5.11 8.43 1.25
CA LYS A 39 -4.18 7.62 0.45
C LYS A 39 -4.84 7.11 -0.83
N TRP A 40 -6.05 6.55 -0.72
CA TRP A 40 -6.78 6.04 -1.88
C TRP A 40 -7.20 7.15 -2.84
N LEU A 41 -7.61 8.31 -2.31
CA LEU A 41 -7.92 9.49 -3.13
C LEU A 41 -6.69 9.94 -3.91
N VAL A 42 -5.56 10.16 -3.25
CA VAL A 42 -4.30 10.56 -3.91
C VAL A 42 -3.89 9.52 -4.95
N MET A 43 -3.95 8.24 -4.61
CA MET A 43 -3.62 7.15 -5.53
C MET A 43 -4.54 7.13 -6.75
N ALA A 44 -5.85 7.31 -6.56
CA ALA A 44 -6.80 7.37 -7.66
C ALA A 44 -6.56 8.60 -8.55
N VAL A 45 -6.26 9.76 -7.95
CA VAL A 45 -5.96 11.00 -8.69
C VAL A 45 -4.68 10.85 -9.50
N THR A 46 -3.58 10.36 -8.91
CA THR A 46 -2.30 10.22 -9.64
C THR A 46 -2.38 9.18 -10.73
N LEU A 47 -3.07 8.05 -10.50
CA LEU A 47 -3.35 7.07 -11.54
C LEU A 47 -4.25 7.65 -12.63
N GLY A 48 -5.27 8.41 -12.26
CA GLY A 48 -6.14 9.11 -13.20
C GLY A 48 -5.34 10.05 -14.09
N ILE A 49 -4.43 10.85 -13.54
CA ILE A 49 -3.54 11.72 -14.33
C ILE A 49 -2.69 10.86 -15.28
N TYR A 50 -2.01 9.83 -14.77
CA TYR A 50 -1.14 8.96 -15.58
C TYR A 50 -1.89 8.30 -16.75
N TYR A 51 -3.09 7.77 -16.50
CA TYR A 51 -3.88 7.02 -17.48
C TYR A 51 -4.89 7.85 -18.27
N LEU A 52 -5.06 9.15 -18.00
CA LEU A 52 -6.00 9.97 -18.78
C LEU A 52 -5.28 11.01 -19.62
N VAL A 53 -4.18 11.58 -19.12
CA VAL A 53 -3.44 12.64 -19.82
C VAL A 53 -3.11 12.34 -21.28
N PRO A 54 -2.61 11.16 -21.68
CA PRO A 54 -2.26 10.92 -23.09
C PRO A 54 -3.46 10.84 -24.03
N TRP A 55 -4.69 10.72 -23.51
CA TRP A 55 -5.92 10.76 -24.30
C TRP A 55 -6.61 12.12 -24.33
N ILE A 56 -6.12 13.10 -23.57
CA ILE A 56 -6.70 14.45 -23.58
C ILE A 56 -6.35 15.10 -24.91
N ARG A 57 -7.38 15.48 -25.67
CA ARG A 57 -7.24 16.25 -26.90
C ARG A 57 -7.17 17.75 -26.57
N TRP A 58 -6.30 18.45 -27.29
CA TRP A 58 -5.92 19.85 -27.11
C TRP A 58 -5.56 20.45 -28.48
N PRO A 59 -6.53 21.09 -29.16
CA PRO A 59 -6.33 21.62 -30.51
C PRO A 59 -5.37 22.81 -30.50
N ARG A 60 -4.40 22.82 -31.44
CA ARG A 60 -3.36 23.86 -31.54
C ARG A 60 -3.21 24.49 -32.94
N GLY A 61 -4.01 24.06 -33.91
CA GLY A 61 -3.94 24.52 -35.29
C GLY A 61 -4.00 23.36 -36.27
N GLU A 62 -4.14 23.67 -37.55
CA GLU A 62 -4.15 22.66 -38.61
C GLU A 62 -2.76 22.03 -38.77
N GLY A 63 -2.71 20.71 -38.94
CA GLY A 63 -1.45 19.96 -39.13
C GLY A 63 -0.62 19.72 -37.88
N ILE A 64 -1.03 20.22 -36.70
CA ILE A 64 -0.34 20.00 -35.43
C ILE A 64 -1.05 18.90 -34.63
N PRO A 65 -0.34 17.91 -34.07
CA PRO A 65 -0.93 16.92 -33.18
C PRO A 65 -1.71 17.57 -32.03
N ASP A 66 -2.91 17.07 -31.78
CA ASP A 66 -3.84 17.60 -30.79
C ASP A 66 -3.72 16.90 -29.43
N GLN A 67 -2.62 16.24 -29.09
CA GLN A 67 -2.50 15.56 -27.79
C GLN A 67 -2.00 16.51 -26.70
N ALA A 68 -2.73 16.70 -25.61
CA ALA A 68 -2.43 17.70 -24.58
C ALA A 68 -0.97 17.67 -24.10
N VAL A 69 -0.44 16.49 -23.79
CA VAL A 69 0.97 16.30 -23.45
C VAL A 69 1.60 15.35 -24.48
N LEU A 70 2.57 15.85 -25.24
CA LEU A 70 3.21 15.11 -26.33
C LEU A 70 4.70 15.44 -26.41
N ALA A 71 5.54 14.42 -26.40
CA ALA A 71 6.92 14.53 -26.85
C ALA A 71 6.97 14.21 -28.34
N ASP A 72 7.19 15.24 -29.16
CA ASP A 72 7.34 15.11 -30.61
C ASP A 72 8.84 15.04 -30.96
N PHE A 73 9.26 13.87 -31.43
CA PHE A 73 10.65 13.64 -31.84
C PHE A 73 10.92 14.06 -33.29
N GLU A 74 9.89 14.18 -34.14
CA GLU A 74 10.05 14.61 -35.52
C GLU A 74 10.16 16.13 -35.59
N GLY A 75 9.29 16.84 -34.85
CA GLY A 75 9.32 18.29 -34.74
C GLY A 75 10.36 18.83 -33.74
N GLU A 76 11.07 17.96 -33.02
CA GLU A 76 11.98 18.29 -31.91
C GLU A 76 11.32 19.21 -30.88
N LYS A 77 10.09 18.89 -30.46
CA LYS A 77 9.27 19.75 -29.60
C LYS A 77 8.63 18.97 -28.47
N PHE A 78 8.49 19.63 -27.33
CA PHE A 78 7.67 19.12 -26.24
C PHE A 78 6.44 19.99 -26.04
N TYR A 79 5.27 19.38 -26.20
CA TYR A 79 3.98 20.01 -25.98
C TYR A 79 3.45 19.69 -24.58
N PHE A 80 3.13 20.72 -23.82
CA PHE A 80 2.46 20.62 -22.52
C PHE A 80 1.29 21.62 -22.48
N PHE A 81 0.12 21.17 -22.92
CA PHE A 81 -1.07 21.98 -23.13
C PHE A 81 -0.82 23.13 -24.11
N PHE A 82 -0.83 24.37 -23.63
CA PHE A 82 -0.53 25.60 -24.37
C PHE A 82 0.96 25.98 -24.35
N LEU A 83 1.78 25.24 -23.59
CA LEU A 83 3.22 25.42 -23.57
C LEU A 83 3.86 24.57 -24.66
N GLU A 84 4.72 25.20 -25.44
CA GLU A 84 5.57 24.57 -26.44
C GLU A 84 7.02 24.83 -26.01
N ILE A 85 7.73 23.77 -25.64
CA ILE A 85 9.10 23.84 -25.17
C ILE A 85 10.00 23.38 -26.31
N TRP A 86 11.01 24.18 -26.59
CA TRP A 86 12.02 23.89 -27.59
C TRP A 86 13.30 23.42 -26.91
N PRO A 87 14.03 22.46 -27.51
CA PRO A 87 15.17 21.81 -26.87
C PRO A 87 16.37 22.72 -26.61
N GLN A 88 16.44 23.89 -27.24
CA GLN A 88 17.55 24.85 -27.10
C GLN A 88 17.37 25.92 -26.01
N GLU A 89 16.23 25.95 -25.31
CA GLU A 89 16.04 26.79 -24.11
C GLU A 89 16.57 26.12 -22.85
#